data_AF-A0A3S0Z1S7-F1
#
_entry.id   AF-A0A3S0Z1S7-F1
#
_cell.length_a   1.000
_cell.length_b   1.000
_cell.length_c   1.000
_cell.angle_alpha   90.00
_cell.angle_beta   90.00
_cell.angle_gamma   90.00
#
_symmetry.space_group_name_H-M   'P 1'
#
loop_
_entity.id
_entity.type
_entity.pdbx_description
1 polymer ?
#
loop_
_entity_poly.entity_id
_entity_poly.type
_entity_poly.pdbx_seq_one_letter_code
_entity_poly.pdbx_strand_id
1 'polypeptide(L)'
;MSQQATWLPHSEPVDIIRCIEKAPYGPMVKIRRADGQTMEVNRHEVLMTEDEDLILQLKTILQANCPQRNPAYFSTVKNLLKTGAPLSLATKKAAPAGKQLQMF
;
A
#
# COMPACT_ATOMS: atom_id res chain seq x y z
N MET A 1 -5.54 5.36 15.61
CA MET A 1 -4.73 5.63 14.41
C MET A 1 -5.42 4.92 13.27
N SER A 2 -5.84 5.66 12.24
CA SER A 2 -6.72 5.17 11.18
C SER A 2 -5.91 4.55 10.05
N GLN A 3 -6.25 3.34 9.63
CA GLN A 3 -5.62 2.68 8.48
C GLN A 3 -6.51 2.84 7.25
N GLN A 4 -6.01 2.58 6.04
CA GLN A 4 -6.79 2.84 4.81
C GLN A 4 -6.89 1.58 3.95
N ALA A 5 -8.11 1.23 3.52
CA ALA A 5 -8.28 0.19 2.52
C ALA A 5 -8.08 0.77 1.12
N THR A 6 -7.26 0.13 0.30
CA THR A 6 -6.85 0.64 -1.02
C THR A 6 -7.90 0.45 -2.11
N TRP A 7 -8.90 -0.39 -1.87
CA TRP A 7 -10.02 -0.69 -2.77
C TRP A 7 -11.31 0.07 -2.42
N LEU A 8 -11.37 0.72 -1.25
CA LEU A 8 -12.52 1.54 -0.89
C LEU A 8 -12.47 2.87 -1.65
N PRO A 9 -13.59 3.32 -2.25
CA PRO A 9 -13.66 4.64 -2.85
C PRO A 9 -13.40 5.70 -1.78
N HIS A 10 -12.54 6.67 -2.09
CA HIS A 10 -12.11 7.77 -1.19
C HIS A 10 -11.19 7.37 -0.02
N SER A 11 -10.58 6.18 -0.02
CA SER A 11 -9.60 5.79 1.00
C SER A 11 -10.15 5.91 2.43
N GLU A 12 -11.36 5.41 2.64
CA GLU A 12 -12.03 5.47 3.95
C GLU A 12 -11.14 4.90 5.06
N PRO A 13 -11.13 5.55 6.24
CA PRO A 13 -10.42 5.04 7.40
C PRO A 13 -11.07 3.74 7.88
N VAL A 14 -10.26 2.70 8.01
CA VAL A 14 -10.63 1.38 8.54
C VAL A 14 -9.82 1.10 9.80
N ASP A 15 -10.47 0.46 10.77
CA ASP A 15 -9.84 -0.02 11.99
C ASP A 15 -9.45 -1.48 11.83
N ILE A 16 -8.18 -1.82 12.08
CA ILE A 16 -7.77 -3.22 12.13
C ILE A 16 -8.17 -3.82 13.47
N ILE A 17 -9.02 -4.85 13.41
CA ILE A 17 -9.42 -5.64 14.58
C ILE A 17 -8.41 -6.76 14.81
N ARG A 18 -7.95 -7.44 13.75
CA ARG A 18 -7.08 -8.61 13.89
C ARG A 18 -6.23 -8.85 12.65
N CYS A 19 -4.96 -9.20 12.86
CA CYS A 19 -4.09 -9.73 11.81
C CYS A 19 -4.11 -11.26 11.85
N ILE A 20 -4.28 -11.89 10.69
CA ILE A 20 -4.27 -13.35 10.50
C ILE A 20 -3.08 -13.67 9.60
N GLU A 21 -1.94 -13.98 10.23
CA GLU A 21 -0.69 -14.25 9.50
C GLU A 21 -0.67 -15.62 8.82
N LYS A 22 -1.44 -16.58 9.32
CA LYS A 22 -1.53 -17.96 8.81
C LYS A 22 -2.87 -18.23 8.15
N ALA A 23 -3.18 -17.50 7.09
CA ALA A 23 -4.34 -17.79 6.24
C ALA A 23 -3.92 -18.61 5.00
N PRO A 24 -4.81 -19.47 4.47
CA PRO A 24 -4.48 -20.42 3.40
C PRO A 24 -4.05 -19.76 2.08
N TYR A 25 -4.45 -18.52 1.84
CA TYR A 25 -4.19 -17.78 0.61
C TYR A 25 -3.24 -16.58 0.81
N GLY A 26 -2.55 -16.52 1.94
CA GLY A 26 -1.63 -15.43 2.31
C GLY A 26 -2.11 -14.64 3.52
N PRO A 27 -1.37 -13.59 3.94
CA PRO A 27 -1.71 -12.81 5.12
C PRO A 27 -3.05 -12.09 4.94
N MET A 28 -3.94 -12.21 5.91
CA MET A 28 -5.26 -11.57 5.92
C MET A 28 -5.40 -10.66 7.13
N VAL A 29 -6.29 -9.66 7.02
CA VAL A 29 -6.62 -8.75 8.11
C VAL A 29 -8.12 -8.60 8.23
N LYS A 30 -8.61 -8.64 9.46
CA LYS A 30 -9.98 -8.32 9.80
C LYS A 30 -10.06 -6.83 10.10
N ILE A 31 -10.81 -6.12 9.27
CA ILE A 31 -11.04 -4.69 9.37
C ILE A 31 -12.46 -4.40 9.86
N ARG A 32 -12.65 -3.23 10.44
CA ARG A 32 -13.94 -2.60 10.70
C ARG A 32 -14.00 -1.27 9.98
N ARG A 33 -15.04 -1.10 9.18
CA ARG A 33 -15.31 0.13 8.44
C ARG A 33 -16.04 1.15 9.34
N ALA A 34 -16.12 2.39 8.85
CA ALA A 34 -16.79 3.48 9.56
C ALA A 34 -18.29 3.25 9.79
N ASP A 35 -18.93 2.42 8.96
CA ASP A 35 -20.32 1.96 9.10
C ASP A 35 -20.50 0.90 10.21
N GLY A 36 -19.42 0.46 10.85
CA GLY A 36 -19.42 -0.58 11.89
C GLY A 36 -19.35 -2.00 11.34
N GLN A 37 -19.37 -2.20 10.01
CA GLN A 37 -19.28 -3.52 9.40
C GLN A 37 -17.85 -4.08 9.53
N THR A 38 -17.74 -5.35 9.93
CA THR A 38 -16.46 -6.07 9.97
C THR A 38 -16.28 -6.95 8.75
N MET A 39 -15.12 -6.90 8.11
CA MET A 39 -14.80 -7.71 6.94
C MET A 39 -13.39 -8.30 7.04
N GLU A 40 -13.18 -9.44 6.40
CA GLU A 40 -11.85 -10.04 6.25
C GLU A 40 -11.36 -9.77 4.84
N VAL A 41 -10.19 -9.14 4.76
CA VAL A 41 -9.58 -8.69 3.50
C VAL A 41 -8.13 -9.14 3.45
N ASN A 42 -7.55 -9.16 2.26
CA ASN A 42 -6.15 -9.50 2.13
C ASN A 42 -5.27 -8.37 2.69
N ARG A 43 -4.10 -8.71 3.20
CA ARG A 43 -3.17 -7.71 3.76
C ARG A 43 -2.69 -6.67 2.74
N HIS A 44 -2.59 -7.06 1.47
CA HIS A 44 -2.20 -6.16 0.37
C HIS A 44 -3.31 -5.20 -0.06
N GLU A 45 -4.51 -5.33 0.52
CA GLU A 45 -5.66 -4.45 0.28
C GLU A 45 -5.78 -3.36 1.35
N VAL A 46 -4.95 -3.43 2.40
CA VAL A 46 -4.95 -2.47 3.50
C VAL A 46 -3.58 -1.82 3.63
N LEU A 47 -3.56 -0.50 3.54
CA LEU A 47 -2.42 0.33 3.82
C LEU A 47 -2.36 0.59 5.34
N MET A 48 -1.34 0.02 5.97
CA MET A 48 -1.00 0.31 7.35
C MET A 48 0.00 1.47 7.42
N THR A 49 -0.04 2.25 8.49
CA THR A 49 0.89 3.38 8.70
C THR A 49 2.36 2.94 8.65
N GLU A 50 2.68 1.74 9.15
CA GLU A 50 4.03 1.16 9.12
C GLU A 50 4.54 0.90 7.69
N ASP A 51 3.64 0.64 6.74
CA ASP A 51 4.02 0.45 5.34
C ASP A 51 4.17 1.77 4.60
N GLU A 52 3.51 2.85 5.05
CA GLU A 52 3.52 4.15 4.36
C GLU A 52 4.95 4.67 4.21
N ASP A 53 5.73 4.62 5.29
CA ASP A 53 7.13 5.04 5.30
C ASP A 53 7.99 4.18 4.35
N LEU A 54 7.79 2.86 4.36
CA LEU A 54 8.52 1.93 3.50
C LEU A 54 8.13 2.10 2.02
N ILE A 55 6.85 2.35 1.73
CA ILE A 55 6.33 2.62 0.38
C ILE A 55 6.90 3.96 -0.12
N LEU A 56 6.94 4.99 0.71
CA LEU A 56 7.50 6.29 0.37
C LEU A 56 9.02 6.17 0.11
N GLN A 57 9.73 5.42 0.95
CA GLN A 57 11.14 5.13 0.75
C GLN A 57 11.36 4.39 -0.57
N LEU A 58 10.57 3.35 -0.86
CA LEU A 58 10.66 2.61 -2.12
C LEU A 58 10.38 3.51 -3.33
N LYS A 59 9.36 4.36 -3.26
CA LYS A 59 9.03 5.33 -4.31
C LYS A 59 10.18 6.29 -4.59
N THR A 60 10.84 6.78 -3.53
CA THR A 60 12.01 7.66 -3.64
C THR A 60 13.18 6.93 -4.32
N ILE A 61 13.43 5.68 -3.95
CA ILE A 61 14.47 4.86 -4.57
C ILE A 61 14.16 4.62 -6.05
N LEU A 62 12.91 4.29 -6.39
CA LEU A 62 12.45 4.03 -7.76
C LEU A 62 12.52 5.26 -8.67
N GLN A 63 12.50 6.47 -8.09
CA GLN A 63 12.67 7.73 -8.83
C GLN A 63 14.14 8.04 -9.16
N ALA A 64 15.10 7.38 -8.52
CA ALA A 64 16.51 7.55 -8.83
C ALA A 64 16.88 6.89 -10.17
N ASN A 65 17.94 7.38 -10.84
CA ASN A 65 18.39 6.87 -12.15
C ASN A 65 18.82 5.38 -12.14
N CYS A 66 19.17 4.82 -10.98
CA CYS A 66 19.65 3.44 -10.83
C CYS A 66 19.12 2.82 -9.52
N PRO A 67 17.82 2.51 -9.43
CA PRO A 67 17.19 2.05 -8.19
C PRO A 67 17.81 0.74 -7.67
N GLN A 68 18.15 -0.20 -8.56
CA GLN A 68 18.78 -1.46 -8.17
C GLN A 68 20.17 -1.32 -7.52
N ARG A 69 20.84 -0.18 -7.67
CA ARG A 69 22.14 0.09 -7.04
C ARG A 69 21.99 0.70 -5.65
N ASN A 70 20.78 1.09 -5.25
CA ASN A 70 20.56 1.62 -3.92
C ASN A 70 20.62 0.47 -2.90
N PRO A 71 21.51 0.52 -1.88
CA PRO A 71 21.65 -0.55 -0.90
C PRO A 71 20.36 -0.80 -0.09
N ALA A 72 19.49 0.20 0.03
CA ALA A 72 18.20 0.07 0.70
C ALA A 72 17.10 -0.55 -0.17
N TYR A 73 17.29 -0.66 -1.49
CA TYR A 73 16.25 -1.14 -2.40
C TYR A 73 15.77 -2.54 -2.03
N PHE A 74 16.70 -3.49 -1.89
CA PHE A 74 16.36 -4.88 -1.62
C PHE A 74 15.77 -5.09 -0.23
N SER A 75 16.27 -4.37 0.78
CA SER A 75 15.76 -4.46 2.15
C SER A 75 14.34 -3.88 2.26
N THR A 76 14.07 -2.73 1.64
CA THR A 76 12.74 -2.11 1.62
C THR A 76 11.74 -3.00 0.89
N VAL A 77 12.08 -3.54 -0.30
CA VAL A 77 11.21 -4.47 -1.04
C VAL A 77 10.94 -5.74 -0.23
N LYS A 78 11.98 -6.33 0.38
CA LYS A 78 11.84 -7.54 1.20
C LYS A 78 10.93 -7.32 2.40
N ASN A 79 11.05 -6.17 3.06
CA ASN A 79 10.20 -5.83 4.21
C ASN A 79 8.74 -5.68 3.78
N LEU A 80 8.47 -4.96 2.69
CA LEU A 80 7.12 -4.79 2.15
C LEU A 80 6.49 -6.12 1.70
N LEU A 81 7.27 -7.02 1.09
CA LEU A 81 6.80 -8.37 0.73
C LEU A 81 6.49 -9.21 1.96
N LYS A 82 7.33 -9.14 2.99
CA LYS A 82 7.13 -9.86 4.25
C LYS A 82 5.88 -9.39 4.98
N THR A 83 5.62 -8.08 4.99
CA THR A 83 4.42 -7.51 5.62
C THR A 83 3.17 -7.70 4.77
N GLY A 84 3.30 -8.12 3.51
CA GLY A 84 2.18 -8.25 2.59
C GLY A 84 1.60 -6.90 2.16
N ALA A 85 2.40 -5.84 2.21
CA ALA A 85 1.97 -4.47 1.95
C ALA A 85 1.47 -4.27 0.50
N PRO A 86 0.61 -3.26 0.26
CA PRO A 86 0.15 -2.86 -1.07
C PRO A 86 1.27 -2.28 -1.95
N LEU A 87 2.13 -3.14 -2.51
CA LEU A 87 3.24 -2.72 -3.40
C LEU A 87 2.79 -1.97 -4.65
N SER A 88 1.54 -2.17 -5.08
CA SER A 88 0.94 -1.43 -6.20
C SER A 88 0.91 0.08 -5.98
N LEU A 89 0.98 0.56 -4.73
CA LEU A 89 1.05 1.99 -4.41
C LEU A 89 2.44 2.59 -4.69
N ALA A 90 3.50 1.80 -4.57
CA ALA A 90 4.86 2.27 -4.85
C ALA A 90 5.12 2.44 -6.36
N THR A 91 4.43 1.65 -7.19
CA THR A 91 4.64 1.60 -8.65
C THR A 91 3.71 2.51 -9.46
N LYS A 92 2.64 3.04 -8.85
CA LYS A 92 1.82 4.09 -9.46
C LYS A 92 2.68 5.34 -9.67
N LYS A 93 3.26 5.48 -10.86
CA LYS A 93 3.68 6.79 -11.38
C LYS A 93 2.46 7.68 -11.27
N ALA A 94 2.57 8.77 -10.51
CA ALA A 94 1.61 9.85 -10.66
C ALA A 94 1.62 10.22 -12.15
N ALA A 95 0.52 9.94 -12.86
CA ALA A 95 0.33 10.56 -14.16
C ALA A 95 0.44 12.07 -13.91
N PRO A 96 1.23 12.82 -14.69
CA PRO A 96 1.29 14.27 -14.51
C PRO A 96 -0.14 14.81 -14.64
N ALA A 97 -0.70 15.25 -13.51
CA ALA A 97 -1.94 15.99 -13.50
C ALA A 97 -1.68 17.31 -14.23
N GLY A 98 -2.20 17.42 -15.44
CA GLY A 98 -2.11 18.64 -16.24
C GLY A 98 -1.33 18.51 -17.53
N LYS A 99 -1.96 17.90 -18.54
CA LYS A 99 -2.02 18.47 -19.89
C LYS A 99 -3.31 17.99 -20.52
N GLN A 100 -4.36 18.77 -20.30
CA GLN A 100 -5.56 18.76 -21.13
C GLN A 100 -5.09 19.00 -22.57
N LEU A 101 -5.15 17.96 -23.41
CA LEU A 101 -4.86 18.09 -24.84
C LEU A 101 -5.95 18.98 -25.43
N GLN A 102 -5.63 20.26 -25.67
CA GLN A 102 -6.43 21.08 -26.57
C GLN A 102 -6.25 20.50 -27.97
N MET A 103 -7.31 19.86 -28.46
CA MET A 103 -7.47 19.52 -29.87
C MET A 103 -7.86 20.83 -30.58
N PHE A 104 -7.02 21.28 -31.50
CA PHE A 104 -7.40 22.24 -32.53
C PHE A 104 -7.99 21.49 -33.72
#